data_AF-A0A7R9Y2V8-F1
#
_entry.id   AF-A0A7R9Y2V8-F1
#
_cell.length_a   1.000
_cell.length_b   1.000
_cell.length_c   1.000
_cell.angle_alpha   90.00
_cell.angle_beta   90.00
_cell.angle_gamma   90.00
#
_symmetry.space_group_name_H-M   'P 1'
#
loop_
_entity.id
_entity.type
_entity.pdbx_description
1 polymer ?
#
loop_
_entity_poly.entity_id
_entity_poly.type
_entity_poly.pdbx_seq_one_letter_code
_entity_poly.pdbx_strand_id
1 'polypeptide(L)'
;AGWTGRAGRPQAGLQLGWWSSVAPIGANMGSGGEMSMRRGAGGFGSGDLYLLQRLSSESADSAKRNHDMMNLYILPWLATASVFGACGAELVPNLVLSCIFLAYIVFDFIWICLQPQCVPKAPLVLVHHVVTALLILHPVRFPEHGLYTCYDGLVEINTVILTFKRTVRFQHRGAKALVTFLHWSTFIALRMIAYPIFTKVRRARRTKCAFARPCVERRRCCPARPRSAHKSDGW
;
A
#
# COMPACT_ATOMS: atom_id res chain seq x y z
N ALA A 1 40.60 -42.70 -3.65
CA ALA A 1 39.30 -42.34 -4.25
C ALA A 1 38.41 -41.80 -3.14
N GLY A 2 38.07 -40.50 -3.19
CA GLY A 2 37.51 -39.77 -2.06
C GLY A 2 36.00 -39.93 -1.88
N TRP A 3 35.57 -40.03 -0.63
CA TRP A 3 34.19 -39.90 -0.18
C TRP A 3 34.12 -38.70 0.77
N THR A 4 33.52 -37.61 0.32
CA THR A 4 33.24 -36.44 1.16
C THR A 4 31.78 -36.44 1.57
N GLY A 5 31.54 -36.67 2.86
CA GLY A 5 30.23 -36.53 3.48
C GLY A 5 29.81 -35.06 3.53
N ARG A 6 28.59 -34.77 3.08
CA ARG A 6 27.99 -33.43 3.16
C ARG A 6 26.77 -33.49 4.09
N ALA A 7 26.95 -32.98 5.30
CA ALA A 7 25.89 -32.80 6.29
C ALA A 7 24.83 -31.81 5.77
N GLY A 8 23.56 -32.24 5.77
CA GLY A 8 22.41 -31.41 5.45
C GLY A 8 22.11 -30.39 6.56
N ARG A 9 21.94 -29.13 6.20
CA ARG A 9 21.32 -28.10 7.05
C ARG A 9 19.83 -27.96 6.69
N PRO A 10 18.94 -27.74 7.66
CA PRO A 10 17.53 -27.49 7.36
C PRO A 10 17.35 -26.04 6.87
N GLN A 11 16.79 -25.88 5.68
CA GLN A 11 16.23 -24.60 5.24
C GLN A 11 14.75 -24.55 5.64
N ALA A 12 14.46 -23.89 6.75
CA ALA A 12 13.13 -23.38 7.06
C ALA A 12 13.27 -21.92 7.48
N GLY A 13 13.44 -21.05 6.48
CA GLY A 13 13.40 -19.61 6.64
C GLY A 13 12.51 -19.04 5.54
N LEU A 14 11.23 -18.87 5.85
CA LEU A 14 10.29 -18.07 5.05
C LEU A 14 10.80 -16.61 5.03
N GLN A 15 11.73 -16.31 4.13
CA GLN A 15 12.04 -14.94 3.76
C GLN A 15 10.89 -14.41 2.89
N LEU A 16 10.09 -13.51 3.45
CA LEU A 16 9.20 -12.63 2.72
C LEU A 16 10.03 -11.59 1.92
N GLY A 17 10.80 -12.05 0.94
CA GLY A 17 11.53 -11.22 -0.02
C GLY A 17 10.68 -10.93 -1.26
N TRP A 18 9.57 -10.20 -1.14
CA TRP A 18 8.56 -10.10 -2.21
C TRP A 18 8.69 -8.90 -3.17
N TRP A 19 9.82 -8.17 -3.19
CA TRP A 19 9.92 -6.93 -4.00
C TRP A 19 11.21 -6.70 -4.78
N SER A 20 12.14 -7.67 -4.81
CA SER A 20 13.38 -7.55 -5.60
C SER A 20 13.28 -8.32 -6.91
N SER A 21 12.51 -7.81 -7.87
CA SER A 21 12.61 -8.26 -9.27
C SER A 21 12.43 -7.06 -10.19
N VAL A 22 13.50 -6.28 -10.29
CA VAL A 22 13.74 -5.38 -11.41
C VAL A 22 14.14 -6.28 -12.58
N ALA A 23 13.27 -6.43 -13.57
CA ALA A 23 13.66 -7.04 -14.83
C ALA A 23 14.68 -6.11 -15.53
N PRO A 24 15.79 -6.64 -16.08
CA PRO A 24 16.68 -5.84 -16.91
C PRO A 24 15.92 -5.42 -18.18
N ILE A 25 15.92 -4.12 -18.46
CA ILE A 25 15.48 -3.57 -19.75
C ILE A 25 16.51 -4.01 -20.78
N GLY A 26 16.21 -5.12 -21.45
CA GLY A 26 16.96 -5.58 -22.61
C GLY A 26 16.71 -4.62 -23.77
N ALA A 27 17.69 -3.76 -24.03
CA ALA A 27 17.85 -3.15 -25.33
C ALA A 27 18.36 -4.23 -26.29
N ASN A 28 17.51 -4.73 -27.18
CA ASN A 28 17.94 -5.56 -28.30
C ASN A 28 17.56 -4.85 -29.60
N MET A 29 18.58 -4.55 -30.39
CA MET A 29 18.51 -4.02 -31.75
C MET A 29 17.93 -5.08 -32.69
N GLY A 30 17.09 -4.66 -33.63
CA GLY A 30 16.62 -5.47 -34.75
C GLY A 30 16.78 -4.68 -36.04
N SER A 31 17.78 -5.08 -36.83
CA SER A 31 18.16 -4.55 -38.15
C SER A 31 17.01 -4.60 -39.16
N GLY A 32 17.02 -3.64 -40.08
CA GLY A 32 16.06 -3.53 -41.18
C GLY A 32 16.09 -4.74 -42.10
N GLY A 33 14.90 -5.25 -42.40
CA GLY A 33 14.63 -6.16 -43.50
C GLY A 33 13.59 -5.53 -44.41
N GLU A 34 13.96 -5.29 -45.67
CA GLU A 34 13.05 -4.86 -46.74
C GLU A 34 11.92 -5.86 -46.92
N MET A 35 10.68 -5.39 -46.72
CA MET A 35 9.47 -6.20 -46.86
C MET A 35 8.85 -5.95 -48.24
N SER A 36 9.11 -6.90 -49.15
CA SER A 36 8.51 -6.96 -50.48
C SER A 36 6.98 -7.12 -50.38
N MET A 37 6.22 -6.12 -50.86
CA MET A 37 4.76 -6.16 -50.92
C MET A 37 4.28 -7.07 -52.06
N ARG A 38 3.87 -8.29 -51.72
CA ARG A 38 2.93 -9.06 -52.55
C ARG A 38 1.50 -8.75 -52.11
N ARG A 39 0.78 -7.97 -52.93
CA ARG A 39 -0.67 -7.75 -52.83
C ARG A 39 -1.40 -9.05 -53.17
N GLY A 40 -1.85 -9.76 -52.15
CA GLY A 40 -2.86 -10.82 -52.25
C GLY A 40 -4.18 -10.32 -51.69
N ALA A 41 -5.22 -10.33 -52.53
CA ALA A 41 -6.57 -9.90 -52.21
C ALA A 41 -7.28 -10.91 -51.28
N GLY A 42 -8.06 -10.40 -50.32
CA GLY A 42 -9.23 -11.13 -49.76
C GLY A 42 -9.17 -11.67 -48.33
N GLY A 43 -8.15 -11.35 -47.53
CA GLY A 43 -8.08 -11.78 -46.11
C GLY A 43 -7.83 -10.60 -45.18
N PHE A 44 -8.45 -10.63 -43.99
CA PHE A 44 -8.23 -9.67 -42.89
C PHE A 44 -6.73 -9.35 -42.80
N GLY A 45 -6.36 -8.15 -43.23
CA GLY A 45 -5.00 -7.89 -43.69
C GLY A 45 -4.06 -7.76 -42.49
N SER A 46 -2.79 -8.13 -42.66
CA SER A 46 -1.75 -7.87 -41.65
C SER A 46 -1.67 -6.40 -41.21
N GLY A 47 -2.19 -5.47 -42.01
CA GLY A 47 -2.34 -4.04 -41.66
C GLY A 47 -3.43 -3.77 -40.62
N ASP A 48 -4.55 -4.49 -40.64
CA ASP A 48 -5.66 -4.30 -39.69
C ASP A 48 -5.25 -4.75 -38.28
N LEU A 49 -4.49 -5.85 -38.18
CA LEU A 49 -3.90 -6.32 -36.92
C LEU A 49 -2.93 -5.28 -36.32
N TYR A 50 -2.09 -4.65 -37.15
CA TYR A 50 -1.18 -3.59 -36.70
C TYR A 50 -1.96 -2.36 -36.19
N LEU A 51 -3.02 -1.96 -36.89
CA LEU A 51 -3.87 -0.84 -36.45
C LEU A 51 -4.56 -1.15 -35.13
N LEU A 52 -5.14 -2.35 -34.96
CA LEU A 52 -5.76 -2.77 -33.70
C LEU A 52 -4.74 -2.81 -32.56
N GLN A 53 -3.53 -3.33 -32.81
CA GLN A 53 -2.46 -3.34 -31.82
C GLN A 53 -2.05 -1.92 -31.42
N ARG A 54 -1.88 -1.02 -32.39
CA ARG A 54 -1.56 0.38 -32.14
C ARG A 54 -2.64 1.09 -31.34
N LEU A 55 -3.91 0.95 -31.73
CA LEU A 55 -5.04 1.53 -31.01
C LEU A 55 -5.13 1.00 -29.57
N SER A 56 -4.90 -0.30 -29.38
CA SER A 56 -4.87 -0.90 -28.04
C SER A 56 -3.73 -0.31 -27.18
N SER A 57 -2.54 -0.10 -27.76
CA SER A 57 -1.38 0.47 -27.06
C SER A 57 -1.59 1.95 -26.70
N GLU A 58 -2.17 2.75 -27.60
CA GLU A 58 -2.45 4.17 -27.37
C GLU A 58 -3.51 4.35 -26.26
N SER A 59 -4.50 3.45 -26.20
CA SER A 59 -5.50 3.43 -25.13
C SER A 59 -4.88 3.08 -23.77
N ALA A 60 -3.93 2.14 -23.74
CA ALA A 60 -3.24 1.71 -22.52
C ALA A 60 -2.32 2.81 -21.98
N ASP A 61 -1.55 3.46 -22.85
CA ASP A 61 -0.67 4.56 -22.48
C ASP A 61 -1.46 5.77 -21.95
N SER A 62 -2.61 6.05 -22.54
CA SER A 62 -3.49 7.13 -22.09
C SER A 62 -4.13 6.82 -20.73
N ALA A 63 -4.60 5.59 -20.52
CA ALA A 63 -5.16 5.15 -19.23
C ALA A 63 -4.13 5.27 -18.10
N LYS A 64 -2.91 4.76 -18.33
CA LYS A 64 -1.80 4.85 -17.39
C LYS A 64 -1.44 6.30 -17.05
N ARG A 65 -1.36 7.19 -18.05
CA ARG A 65 -1.05 8.60 -17.83
C ARG A 65 -2.12 9.30 -17.01
N ASN A 66 -3.40 9.06 -17.30
CA ASN A 66 -4.50 9.68 -16.57
C ASN A 66 -4.54 9.22 -15.11
N HIS A 67 -4.31 7.93 -14.87
CA HIS A 67 -4.18 7.35 -13.53
C HIS A 67 -3.00 7.96 -12.75
N ASP A 68 -1.80 7.97 -13.34
CA ASP A 68 -0.61 8.54 -12.70
C ASP A 68 -0.79 10.06 -12.42
N MET A 69 -1.45 10.81 -13.31
CA MET A 69 -1.74 12.23 -13.10
C MET A 69 -2.72 12.47 -11.94
N MET A 70 -3.81 11.69 -11.86
CA MET A 70 -4.74 11.76 -10.73
C MET A 70 -4.03 11.50 -9.41
N ASN A 71 -3.22 10.43 -9.36
CA ASN A 71 -2.46 10.06 -8.17
C ASN A 71 -1.46 11.15 -7.80
N LEU A 72 -0.85 11.83 -8.78
CA LEU A 72 0.06 12.93 -8.54
C LEU A 72 -0.62 14.16 -7.93
N TYR A 73 -1.93 14.37 -8.12
CA TYR A 73 -2.67 15.45 -7.45
C TYR A 73 -3.21 15.04 -6.07
N ILE A 74 -3.79 13.85 -5.96
CA ILE A 74 -4.52 13.44 -4.75
C ILE A 74 -3.57 12.90 -3.68
N LEU A 75 -2.62 12.03 -4.05
CA LEU A 75 -1.77 11.36 -3.06
C LEU A 75 -0.86 12.33 -2.28
N PRO A 76 -0.28 13.39 -2.84
CA PRO A 76 0.53 14.33 -2.04
C PRO A 76 -0.29 15.01 -0.95
N TRP A 77 -1.55 15.35 -1.23
CA TRP A 77 -2.44 15.92 -0.24
C TRP A 77 -2.75 14.91 0.87
N LEU A 78 -3.12 13.66 0.51
CA LEU A 78 -3.38 12.59 1.48
C LEU A 78 -2.15 12.27 2.34
N ALA A 79 -0.97 12.20 1.72
CA ALA A 79 0.29 11.95 2.40
C ALA A 79 0.62 13.09 3.38
N THR A 80 0.42 14.34 2.97
CA THR A 80 0.63 15.51 3.84
C THR A 80 -0.34 15.49 5.03
N ALA A 81 -1.64 15.32 4.78
CA ALA A 81 -2.64 15.20 5.84
C ALA A 81 -2.32 14.07 6.83
N SER A 82 -1.81 12.94 6.32
CA SER A 82 -1.38 11.79 7.13
C SER A 82 -0.15 12.10 7.99
N VAL A 83 0.84 12.83 7.47
CA VAL A 83 2.01 13.29 8.25
C VAL A 83 1.57 14.21 9.39
N PHE A 84 0.74 15.19 9.10
CA PHE A 84 0.23 16.14 10.08
C PHE A 84 -0.60 15.43 11.17
N GLY A 85 -1.50 14.53 10.78
CA GLY A 85 -2.25 13.69 11.73
C GLY A 85 -1.34 12.78 12.56
N ALA A 86 -0.30 12.18 11.97
CA ALA A 86 0.66 11.34 12.70
C ALA A 86 1.53 12.14 13.69
N CYS A 87 1.79 13.42 13.43
CA CYS A 87 2.49 14.34 14.31
C CYS A 87 1.59 14.97 15.40
N GLY A 88 0.28 14.68 15.40
CA GLY A 88 -0.68 15.27 16.34
C GLY A 88 -1.12 16.69 15.99
N ALA A 89 -0.78 17.17 14.79
CA ALA A 89 -1.18 18.47 14.26
C ALA A 89 -2.24 18.28 13.16
N GLU A 90 -3.42 17.76 13.51
CA GLU A 90 -4.46 17.36 12.56
C GLU A 90 -4.90 18.52 11.65
N LEU A 91 -4.63 18.42 10.34
CA LEU A 91 -5.15 19.36 9.32
C LEU A 91 -6.65 19.17 9.09
N VAL A 92 -7.10 17.92 9.21
CA VAL A 92 -8.49 17.49 9.08
C VAL A 92 -8.76 16.45 10.15
N PRO A 93 -10.00 16.34 10.67
CA PRO A 93 -10.33 15.32 11.66
C PRO A 93 -10.00 13.91 11.13
N ASN A 94 -9.36 13.08 11.94
CA ASN A 94 -8.89 11.74 11.50
C ASN A 94 -10.01 10.87 10.91
N LEU A 95 -11.26 11.01 11.38
CA LEU A 95 -12.42 10.31 10.81
C LEU A 95 -12.68 10.76 9.36
N VAL A 96 -12.68 12.08 9.12
CA VAL A 96 -12.88 12.65 7.78
C VAL A 96 -11.75 12.20 6.86
N LEU A 97 -10.49 12.25 7.34
CA LEU A 97 -9.35 11.74 6.59
C LEU A 97 -9.53 10.27 6.23
N SER A 98 -9.97 9.43 7.18
CA SER A 98 -10.22 8.00 6.94
C SER A 98 -11.30 7.76 5.90
N CYS A 99 -12.38 8.53 5.93
CA CYS A 99 -13.44 8.44 4.92
C CYS A 99 -12.95 8.87 3.53
N ILE A 100 -12.17 9.95 3.43
CA ILE A 100 -11.59 10.40 2.14
C ILE A 100 -10.60 9.35 1.61
N PHE A 101 -9.76 8.79 2.48
CA PHE A 101 -8.79 7.76 2.10
C PHE A 101 -9.49 6.48 1.63
N LEU A 102 -10.56 6.06 2.32
CA LEU A 102 -11.39 4.92 1.90
C LEU A 102 -12.05 5.18 0.54
N ALA A 103 -12.63 6.36 0.35
CA ALA A 103 -13.25 6.74 -0.91
C ALA A 103 -12.23 6.73 -2.07
N TYR A 104 -11.03 7.26 -1.83
CA TYR A 104 -9.93 7.22 -2.79
C TYR A 104 -9.54 5.79 -3.16
N ILE A 105 -9.33 4.90 -2.18
CA ILE A 105 -8.97 3.49 -2.44
C ILE A 105 -10.06 2.77 -3.23
N VAL A 106 -11.34 2.98 -2.89
CA VAL A 106 -12.45 2.35 -3.61
C VAL A 106 -12.51 2.85 -5.05
N PHE A 107 -12.32 4.15 -5.26
CA PHE A 107 -12.28 4.73 -6.60
C PHE A 107 -11.10 4.19 -7.42
N ASP A 108 -9.90 4.13 -6.83
CA ASP A 108 -8.69 3.60 -7.46
C ASP A 108 -8.85 2.10 -7.79
N PHE A 109 -9.45 1.33 -6.88
CA PHE A 109 -9.78 -0.08 -7.09
C PHE A 109 -10.73 -0.28 -8.28
N ILE A 110 -11.82 0.50 -8.35
CA ILE A 110 -12.77 0.44 -9.47
C ILE A 110 -12.06 0.81 -10.77
N TRP A 111 -11.22 1.86 -10.75
CA TRP A 111 -10.45 2.28 -11.92
C TRP A 111 -9.56 1.15 -12.45
N ILE A 112 -8.77 0.52 -11.58
CA ILE A 112 -7.86 -0.58 -11.95
C ILE A 112 -8.65 -1.81 -12.43
N CYS A 113 -9.83 -2.08 -11.88
CA CYS A 113 -10.69 -3.16 -12.37
C CYS A 113 -11.19 -2.89 -13.80
N LEU A 114 -11.53 -1.64 -14.12
CA LEU A 114 -11.98 -1.24 -15.45
C LEU A 114 -10.82 -1.16 -16.45
N GLN A 115 -9.62 -0.81 -16.00
CA GLN A 115 -8.44 -0.57 -16.84
C GLN A 115 -7.18 -1.20 -16.23
N PRO A 116 -7.06 -2.54 -16.18
CA PRO A 116 -5.95 -3.23 -15.51
C PRO A 116 -4.56 -2.90 -16.12
N GLN A 117 -4.52 -2.40 -17.35
CA GLN A 117 -3.30 -1.96 -18.04
C GLN A 117 -2.68 -0.67 -17.47
N CYS A 118 -3.39 0.08 -16.61
CA CYS A 118 -2.84 1.29 -16.00
C CYS A 118 -1.69 1.00 -15.02
N VAL A 119 -1.63 -0.22 -14.47
CA VAL A 119 -0.62 -0.65 -13.49
C VAL A 119 0.09 -1.94 -13.94
N PRO A 120 1.42 -2.04 -13.76
CA PRO A 120 2.19 -3.19 -14.27
C PRO A 120 1.87 -4.52 -13.57
N LYS A 121 1.30 -4.47 -12.35
CA LYS A 121 0.94 -5.65 -11.54
C LYS A 121 -0.45 -5.49 -10.91
N ALA A 122 -1.47 -5.34 -11.75
CA ALA A 122 -2.87 -5.15 -11.34
C ALA A 122 -3.35 -6.06 -10.20
N PRO A 123 -3.21 -7.41 -10.24
CA PRO A 123 -3.77 -8.27 -9.19
C PRO A 123 -3.15 -8.02 -7.82
N LEU A 124 -1.85 -7.70 -7.78
CA LEU A 124 -1.16 -7.40 -6.52
C LEU A 124 -1.66 -6.08 -5.92
N VAL A 125 -1.85 -5.07 -6.76
CA VAL A 125 -2.36 -3.75 -6.34
C VAL A 125 -3.82 -3.86 -5.88
N LEU A 126 -4.64 -4.66 -6.57
CA LEU A 126 -6.03 -4.92 -6.16
C LEU A 126 -6.09 -5.63 -4.79
N VAL A 127 -5.28 -6.66 -4.56
CA VAL A 127 -5.20 -7.31 -3.24
C VAL A 127 -4.77 -6.33 -2.16
N HIS A 128 -3.78 -5.48 -2.45
CA HIS A 128 -3.37 -4.42 -1.55
C HIS A 128 -4.54 -3.47 -1.21
N HIS A 129 -5.27 -2.95 -2.20
CA HIS A 129 -6.42 -2.09 -1.97
C HIS A 129 -7.51 -2.76 -1.13
N VAL A 130 -7.80 -4.05 -1.34
CA VAL A 130 -8.75 -4.78 -0.50
C VAL A 130 -8.27 -4.82 0.96
N VAL A 131 -7.00 -5.16 1.19
CA VAL A 131 -6.43 -5.20 2.54
C VAL A 131 -6.44 -3.81 3.19
N THR A 132 -6.01 -2.78 2.46
CA THR A 132 -5.96 -1.40 2.96
C THR A 132 -7.36 -0.86 3.25
N ALA A 133 -8.35 -1.12 2.39
CA ALA A 133 -9.75 -0.76 2.63
C ALA A 133 -10.30 -1.42 3.90
N LEU A 134 -10.01 -2.71 4.12
CA LEU A 134 -10.40 -3.41 5.36
C LEU A 134 -9.71 -2.84 6.60
N LEU A 135 -8.44 -2.43 6.48
CA LEU A 135 -7.71 -1.78 7.57
C LEU A 135 -8.27 -0.41 7.91
N ILE A 136 -8.70 0.38 6.92
CA ILE A 136 -9.30 1.72 7.10
C ILE A 136 -10.76 1.66 7.55
N LEU A 137 -11.48 0.59 7.23
CA LEU A 137 -12.84 0.40 7.74
C LEU A 137 -12.87 0.33 9.28
N HIS A 138 -11.78 -0.14 9.90
CA HIS A 138 -11.64 -0.17 11.36
C HIS A 138 -11.67 1.24 11.99
N PRO A 139 -10.79 2.21 11.66
CA PRO A 139 -10.87 3.57 12.18
C PRO A 139 -12.13 4.33 11.75
N VAL A 140 -12.76 3.98 10.62
CA VAL A 140 -14.10 4.52 10.28
C VAL A 140 -15.16 4.05 11.28
N ARG A 141 -15.09 2.79 11.71
CA ARG A 141 -16.02 2.23 12.72
C ARG A 141 -15.70 2.68 14.15
N PHE A 142 -14.42 2.94 14.42
CA PHE A 142 -13.83 3.26 15.72
C PHE A 142 -12.91 4.48 15.61
N PRO A 143 -13.46 5.72 15.61
CA PRO A 143 -12.71 6.94 15.33
C PRO A 143 -11.57 7.21 16.32
N GLU A 144 -11.62 6.64 17.52
CA GLU A 144 -10.52 6.68 18.51
C GLU A 144 -9.22 6.05 17.99
N HIS A 145 -9.31 5.25 16.93
CA HIS A 145 -8.19 4.60 16.26
C HIS A 145 -7.74 5.31 14.97
N GLY A 146 -8.22 6.54 14.72
CA GLY A 146 -7.93 7.30 13.50
C GLY A 146 -6.45 7.51 13.20
N LEU A 147 -5.59 7.53 14.22
CA LEU A 147 -4.13 7.56 14.05
C LEU A 147 -3.57 6.40 13.23
N TYR A 148 -4.25 5.25 13.19
CA TYR A 148 -3.81 4.13 12.34
C TYR A 148 -3.94 4.44 10.86
N THR A 149 -4.97 5.21 10.46
CA THR A 149 -5.09 5.72 9.08
C THR A 149 -3.92 6.63 8.75
N CYS A 150 -3.53 7.52 9.67
CA CYS A 150 -2.40 8.43 9.46
C CYS A 150 -1.09 7.66 9.26
N TYR A 151 -0.83 6.64 10.08
CA TYR A 151 0.37 5.79 9.90
C TYR A 151 0.35 4.95 8.63
N ASP A 152 -0.83 4.46 8.23
CA ASP A 152 -0.99 3.75 6.97
C ASP A 152 -0.73 4.68 5.78
N GLY A 153 -1.30 5.89 5.80
CA GLY A 153 -1.11 6.93 4.80
C GLY A 153 0.32 7.46 4.66
N LEU A 154 1.21 7.25 5.64
CA LEU A 154 2.64 7.53 5.47
C LEU A 154 3.28 6.69 4.36
N VAL A 155 2.74 5.51 4.05
CA VAL A 155 3.23 4.67 2.94
C VAL A 155 3.05 5.37 1.59
N GLU A 156 2.06 6.26 1.48
CA GLU A 156 1.76 6.97 0.24
C GLU A 156 2.84 7.99 -0.11
N ILE A 157 3.67 8.43 0.84
CA ILE A 157 4.83 9.27 0.53
C ILE A 157 5.74 8.55 -0.48
N ASN A 158 5.95 7.24 -0.29
CA ASN A 158 6.74 6.45 -1.22
C ASN A 158 6.04 6.31 -2.59
N THR A 159 4.70 6.15 -2.59
CA THR A 159 3.90 6.10 -3.82
C THR A 159 3.94 7.42 -4.58
N VAL A 160 3.88 8.56 -3.89
CA VAL A 160 4.01 9.91 -4.45
C VAL A 160 5.37 10.07 -5.11
N ILE A 161 6.46 9.74 -4.41
CA ILE A 161 7.82 9.84 -4.96
C ILE A 161 7.97 8.93 -6.19
N LEU A 162 7.42 7.70 -6.14
CA LEU A 162 7.46 6.76 -7.26
C LEU A 162 6.67 7.29 -8.47
N THR A 163 5.49 7.83 -8.25
CA THR A 163 4.60 8.36 -9.30
C THR A 163 5.18 9.63 -9.90
N PHE A 164 5.73 10.52 -9.06
CA PHE A 164 6.49 11.69 -9.50
C PHE A 164 7.69 11.28 -10.37
N LYS A 165 8.46 10.27 -9.94
CA LYS A 165 9.60 9.73 -10.70
C LYS A 165 9.21 9.18 -12.08
N ARG A 166 8.01 8.60 -12.21
CA ARG A 166 7.50 8.03 -13.46
C ARG A 166 6.90 9.09 -14.38
N THR A 167 6.27 10.10 -13.82
CA THR A 167 5.53 11.13 -14.57
C THR A 167 6.43 12.26 -15.04
N VAL A 168 7.38 12.70 -14.20
CA VAL A 168 8.24 13.85 -14.50
C VAL A 168 9.50 13.40 -15.23
N ARG A 169 9.75 13.99 -16.41
CA ARG A 169 11.00 13.83 -17.14
C ARG A 169 12.08 14.75 -16.58
N PHE A 170 12.98 14.20 -15.76
CA PHE A 170 14.13 14.94 -15.26
C PHE A 170 15.20 15.10 -16.35
N GLN A 171 15.48 16.35 -16.73
CA GLN A 171 16.58 16.69 -17.65
C GLN A 171 17.94 16.62 -16.93
N HIS A 172 18.00 17.05 -15.67
CA HIS A 172 19.24 17.06 -14.88
C HIS A 172 19.50 15.71 -14.19
N ARG A 173 20.73 15.19 -14.33
CA ARG A 173 21.19 13.95 -13.69
C ARG A 173 21.11 14.01 -12.16
N GLY A 174 21.43 15.17 -11.57
CA GLY A 174 21.37 15.39 -10.12
C GLY A 174 19.96 15.26 -9.54
N ALA A 175 18.96 15.86 -10.20
CA ALA A 175 17.56 15.76 -9.76
C ALA A 175 17.05 14.31 -9.80
N LYS A 176 17.38 13.57 -10.86
CA LYS A 176 17.04 12.14 -10.98
C LYS A 176 17.69 11.30 -9.87
N ALA A 177 18.96 11.58 -9.55
CA ALA A 177 19.68 10.91 -8.46
C ALA A 177 19.05 11.22 -7.10
N LEU A 178 18.69 12.48 -6.84
CA LEU A 178 18.02 12.89 -5.61
C LEU A 178 16.67 12.20 -5.42
N VAL A 179 15.80 12.20 -6.44
CA VAL A 179 14.48 11.54 -6.36
C VAL A 179 14.65 10.03 -6.15
N THR A 180 15.65 9.42 -6.79
CA THR A 180 15.96 8.00 -6.59
C THR A 180 16.44 7.72 -5.16
N PHE A 181 17.28 8.59 -4.62
CA PHE A 181 17.75 8.51 -3.24
C PHE A 181 16.58 8.67 -2.24
N LEU A 182 15.72 9.67 -2.44
CA LEU A 182 14.53 9.91 -1.61
C LEU A 182 13.56 8.72 -1.63
N HIS A 183 13.38 8.10 -2.80
CA HIS A 183 12.57 6.88 -2.92
C HIS A 183 13.14 5.75 -2.08
N TRP A 184 14.45 5.47 -2.20
CA TRP A 184 15.08 4.39 -1.43
C TRP A 184 15.14 4.68 0.07
N SER A 185 15.41 5.92 0.46
CA SER A 185 15.46 6.31 1.87
C SER A 185 14.09 6.17 2.54
N THR A 186 13.03 6.67 1.89
CA THR A 186 11.65 6.53 2.39
C THR A 186 11.19 5.07 2.41
N PHE A 187 11.52 4.28 1.38
CA PHE A 187 11.23 2.86 1.36
C PHE A 187 11.88 2.12 2.53
N ILE A 188 13.17 2.35 2.79
CA ILE A 188 13.89 1.71 3.90
C ILE A 188 13.34 2.19 5.25
N ALA A 189 13.12 3.50 5.43
CA ALA A 189 12.62 4.05 6.69
C ALA A 189 11.23 3.50 7.04
N LEU A 190 10.29 3.53 6.09
CA LEU A 190 8.92 3.04 6.32
C LEU A 190 8.90 1.52 6.54
N ARG A 191 9.62 0.75 5.71
CA ARG A 191 9.54 -0.71 5.77
C ARG A 191 10.37 -1.34 6.87
N MET A 192 11.61 -0.87 7.06
CA MET A 192 12.55 -1.50 7.99
C MET A 192 12.45 -0.94 9.40
N ILE A 193 11.93 0.29 9.58
CA ILE A 193 11.87 0.95 10.88
C ILE A 193 10.42 1.09 11.33
N ALA A 194 9.56 1.74 10.55
CA ALA A 194 8.20 2.09 11.01
C ALA A 194 7.32 0.84 11.22
N TYR A 195 7.22 -0.07 10.25
CA TYR A 195 6.39 -1.29 10.41
C TYR A 195 6.76 -2.20 11.58
N PRO A 196 8.03 -2.57 11.83
CA PRO A 196 8.37 -3.39 13.00
C PRO A 196 8.08 -2.68 14.32
N ILE A 197 8.21 -1.34 14.38
CA ILE A 197 7.83 -0.58 15.58
C ILE A 197 6.32 -0.66 15.80
N PHE A 198 5.51 -0.41 14.77
CA PHE A 198 4.05 -0.43 14.89
C PHE A 198 3.52 -1.81 15.30
N THR A 199 4.09 -2.89 14.75
CA THR A 199 3.69 -4.24 15.14
C THR A 199 4.05 -4.57 16.59
N LYS A 200 5.22 -4.13 17.08
CA LYS A 200 5.63 -4.30 18.48
C LYS A 200 4.73 -3.51 19.44
N VAL A 201 4.45 -2.24 19.13
CA VAL A 201 3.55 -1.39 19.95
C VAL A 201 2.15 -2.00 20.04
N ARG A 202 1.62 -2.50 18.92
CA ARG A 202 0.30 -3.17 18.89
C ARG A 202 0.29 -4.45 19.72
N ARG A 203 1.34 -5.26 19.67
CA ARG A 203 1.47 -6.47 20.52
C ARG A 203 1.51 -6.11 22.00
N ALA A 204 2.30 -5.10 22.38
CA ALA A 204 2.41 -4.65 23.78
C ALA A 204 1.09 -4.08 24.35
N ARG A 205 0.27 -3.40 23.52
CA ARG A 205 -1.05 -2.93 23.97
C ARG A 205 -2.06 -4.08 24.13
N ARG A 206 -2.04 -5.09 23.25
CA ARG A 206 -2.91 -6.27 23.39
C ARG A 206 -2.62 -7.06 24.66
N THR A 207 -1.36 -7.25 25.03
CA THR A 207 -1.00 -8.01 26.25
C THR A 207 -1.46 -7.28 27.51
N LYS A 208 -1.36 -5.95 27.57
CA LYS A 208 -1.87 -5.15 28.69
C LYS A 208 -3.39 -5.24 28.84
N CYS A 209 -4.14 -5.17 27.75
CA CYS A 209 -5.60 -5.28 27.79
C CYS A 209 -6.08 -6.72 28.07
N ALA A 210 -5.38 -7.74 27.57
CA ALA A 210 -5.68 -9.15 27.87
C ALA A 210 -5.48 -9.46 29.36
N PHE A 211 -4.46 -8.86 29.99
CA PHE A 211 -4.19 -9.02 31.42
C PHE A 211 -5.13 -8.19 32.32
N ALA A 212 -5.71 -7.11 31.80
CA ALA A 212 -6.65 -6.25 32.56
C ALA A 212 -8.12 -6.76 32.55
N ARG A 213 -8.47 -7.74 31.71
CA ARG A 213 -9.83 -8.30 31.61
C ARG A 213 -10.27 -9.38 32.62
N PRO A 214 -9.50 -9.88 33.61
CA PRO A 214 -10.07 -10.83 34.58
C PRO A 214 -10.97 -10.20 35.66
N CYS A 215 -11.05 -8.87 35.79
CA CYS A 215 -11.58 -8.24 37.01
C CYS A 215 -12.99 -7.62 36.91
N VAL A 216 -13.57 -7.48 35.70
CA VAL A 216 -14.93 -6.90 35.53
C VAL A 216 -16.02 -7.97 35.53
N GLU A 217 -15.74 -9.19 35.07
CA GLU A 217 -16.70 -10.31 35.12
C GLU A 217 -16.89 -10.85 36.56
N ARG A 218 -15.94 -10.59 37.47
CA ARG A 218 -15.98 -11.09 38.86
C ARG A 218 -16.79 -10.22 39.83
N ARG A 219 -17.43 -9.14 39.36
CA ARG A 219 -18.40 -8.36 40.17
C ARG A 219 -19.85 -8.84 40.04
N ARG A 220 -20.13 -9.88 39.26
CA ARG A 220 -21.44 -10.57 39.29
C ARG A 220 -21.49 -11.76 40.26
N CYS A 221 -20.36 -12.18 40.84
CA CYS A 221 -20.31 -13.33 41.75
C CYS A 221 -19.97 -13.00 43.21
N CYS A 222 -19.81 -11.72 43.58
CA CYS A 222 -19.82 -11.35 44.99
C CYS A 222 -21.25 -10.99 45.39
N PRO A 223 -21.97 -11.84 46.16
CA PRO A 223 -23.21 -11.40 46.78
C PRO A 223 -22.92 -10.14 47.59
N ALA A 224 -23.77 -9.13 47.42
CA ALA A 224 -23.67 -7.87 48.13
C ALA A 224 -23.47 -8.16 49.63
N ARG A 225 -22.33 -7.74 50.18
CA ARG A 225 -22.09 -7.82 51.62
C ARG A 225 -23.20 -7.00 52.30
N PRO A 226 -24.03 -7.60 53.16
CA PRO A 226 -25.12 -6.87 53.79
C PRO A 226 -24.53 -5.67 54.54
N ARG A 227 -25.03 -4.47 54.23
CA ARG A 227 -24.74 -3.26 55.01
C ARG A 227 -25.20 -3.54 56.43
N SER A 228 -24.26 -3.71 57.35
CA SER A 228 -24.54 -3.68 58.78
C SER A 228 -25.21 -2.34 59.09
N ALA A 229 -26.47 -2.42 59.50
CA ALA A 229 -27.25 -1.30 59.97
C ALA A 229 -26.48 -0.59 61.09
N HIS A 230 -26.20 0.69 60.87
CA HIS A 230 -25.71 1.58 61.91
C HIS A 230 -26.84 1.73 62.93
N LYS A 231 -26.67 1.15 64.12
CA LYS A 231 -27.49 1.50 65.29
C LYS A 231 -27.24 2.98 65.57
N SER A 232 -28.30 3.77 65.49
CA SER A 232 -28.37 5.08 66.12
C SER A 232 -28.68 4.83 67.59
N ASP A 233 -27.64 4.82 68.42
CA ASP A 233 -27.82 4.96 69.87
C ASP A 233 -28.18 6.42 70.12
N GLY A 234 -29.31 6.64 70.77
CA GLY A 234 -29.81 7.96 71.13
C GLY A 234 -28.96 8.61 72.22
N TRP A 235 -29.05 9.94 72.28
CA TRP A 235 -29.43 10.76 73.45
C TRP A 235 -29.99 12.08 72.91
#